data_AF-A0A4Y7U5Q8-F1
#
_entry.id   AF-A0A4Y7U5Q8-F1
#
_cell.length_a   1.000
_cell.length_b   1.000
_cell.length_c   1.000
_cell.angle_alpha   90.00
_cell.angle_beta   90.00
_cell.angle_gamma   90.00
#
_symmetry.space_group_name_H-M   'P 1'
#
loop_
_entity.id
_entity.type
_entity.pdbx_description
1 polymer ?
#
loop_
_entity_poly.entity_id
_entity_poly.type
_entity_poly.pdbx_seq_one_letter_code
_entity_poly.pdbx_strand_id
1 'polypeptide(L)'
;YEKNGLTTNAYDESLTYDRNGNIMSLKRKGDIDPQIQPIGIDDLVYTYAINTNQLGKVVDNSNNTSGFNDFNKTGDDYTYDANGNLITDKNKNITAITYNHLNLPKKITFGTTGTIEYIYNAAGQKVQKIVTETAKPIVTTDYLGGFQYKDNILEFFPTAEGYVKNTAGAYSYVFQYKDHLGNVRVTYSKNAQNVLEIIEENNYYPFGLKHKGYNEYVA
;
A
#
# COMPACT_ATOMS: atom_id res chain seq x y z
N TYR A 1 13.47 -13.29 -13.33
CA TYR A 1 14.00 -12.61 -14.53
C TYR A 1 15.45 -13.03 -14.74
N GLU A 2 15.98 -12.83 -15.95
CA GLU A 2 17.40 -13.09 -16.23
C GLU A 2 18.22 -11.83 -15.96
N LYS A 3 19.34 -11.98 -15.26
CA LYS A 3 20.34 -10.93 -15.03
C LYS A 3 21.68 -11.45 -15.51
N ASN A 4 22.27 -10.79 -16.51
CA ASN A 4 23.52 -11.22 -17.16
C ASN A 4 23.47 -12.69 -17.66
N GLY A 5 22.34 -13.13 -18.21
CA GLY A 5 22.16 -14.50 -18.73
C GLY A 5 21.96 -15.58 -17.65
N LEU A 6 21.72 -15.20 -16.39
CA LEU A 6 21.40 -16.12 -15.30
C LEU A 6 19.99 -15.84 -14.75
N THR A 7 19.20 -16.89 -14.56
CA THR A 7 17.92 -16.81 -13.84
C THR A 7 18.20 -16.76 -12.33
N THR A 8 17.94 -15.62 -11.71
CA THR A 8 18.32 -15.37 -10.29
C THR A 8 17.27 -15.82 -9.29
N ASN A 9 16.02 -16.06 -9.72
CA ASN A 9 14.86 -16.30 -8.85
C ASN A 9 14.62 -15.17 -7.82
N ALA A 10 15.21 -14.00 -8.01
CA ALA A 10 14.96 -12.83 -7.19
C ALA A 10 13.55 -12.29 -7.48
N TYR A 11 12.88 -11.83 -6.43
CA TYR A 11 11.49 -11.34 -6.49
C TYR A 11 10.45 -12.40 -6.93
N ASP A 12 10.77 -13.70 -6.82
CA ASP A 12 9.80 -14.76 -7.07
C ASP A 12 8.73 -14.82 -5.98
N GLU A 13 7.52 -15.20 -6.39
CA GLU A 13 6.41 -15.58 -5.51
C GLU A 13 5.93 -17.00 -5.83
N SER A 14 5.59 -17.74 -4.77
CA SER A 14 4.94 -19.04 -4.89
C SER A 14 3.74 -19.09 -3.94
N LEU A 15 2.57 -19.42 -4.49
CA LEU A 15 1.31 -19.45 -3.75
C LEU A 15 0.64 -20.82 -3.83
N THR A 16 -0.10 -21.15 -2.78
CA THR A 16 -1.05 -22.27 -2.78
C THR A 16 -2.44 -21.78 -2.43
N TYR A 17 -3.45 -22.53 -2.84
CA TYR A 17 -4.85 -22.17 -2.67
C TYR A 17 -5.66 -23.36 -2.15
N ASP A 18 -6.72 -23.07 -1.41
CA ASP A 18 -7.76 -24.06 -1.13
C ASP A 18 -8.70 -24.24 -2.34
N ARG A 19 -9.70 -25.11 -2.21
CA ARG A 19 -10.67 -25.38 -3.29
C ARG A 19 -11.62 -24.22 -3.58
N ASN A 20 -11.72 -23.24 -2.69
CA ASN A 20 -12.55 -22.05 -2.84
C ASN A 20 -11.75 -20.86 -3.40
N GLY A 21 -10.45 -21.03 -3.65
CA GLY A 21 -9.58 -20.00 -4.19
C GLY A 21 -8.98 -19.07 -3.12
N ASN A 22 -9.10 -19.41 -1.84
CA ASN A 22 -8.44 -18.66 -0.78
C ASN A 22 -6.93 -19.01 -0.77
N ILE A 23 -6.06 -18.01 -0.64
CA ILE A 23 -4.62 -18.25 -0.51
C ILE A 23 -4.37 -19.02 0.79
N MET A 24 -3.66 -20.14 0.73
CA MET A 24 -3.28 -20.93 1.91
C MET A 24 -1.84 -20.63 2.36
N SER A 25 -0.93 -20.47 1.40
CA SER A 25 0.45 -20.06 1.68
C SER A 25 1.00 -19.15 0.59
N LEU A 26 1.95 -18.29 0.99
CA LEU A 26 2.73 -17.44 0.09
C LEU A 26 4.18 -17.44 0.56
N LYS A 27 5.09 -17.86 -0.33
CA LYS A 27 6.52 -17.63 -0.18
C LYS A 27 6.94 -16.52 -1.11
N ARG A 28 7.65 -15.52 -0.58
CA ARG A 28 8.16 -14.39 -1.35
C ARG A 28 9.65 -14.25 -1.14
N LYS A 29 10.37 -13.96 -2.22
CA LYS A 29 11.78 -13.53 -2.18
C LYS A 29 11.87 -12.06 -2.51
N GLY A 30 12.84 -11.33 -1.99
CA GLY A 30 12.93 -9.89 -2.24
C GLY A 30 14.03 -9.16 -1.47
N ASP A 31 13.83 -7.86 -1.28
CA ASP A 31 14.70 -6.91 -0.53
C ASP A 31 16.08 -6.64 -1.13
N ILE A 32 16.61 -7.56 -1.93
CA ILE A 32 17.85 -7.40 -2.67
C ILE A 32 17.71 -7.96 -4.09
N ASP A 33 18.48 -7.40 -5.03
CA ASP A 33 18.62 -7.90 -6.41
C ASP A 33 20.01 -8.54 -6.65
N PRO A 34 20.30 -9.71 -6.03
CA PRO A 34 21.58 -10.38 -6.19
C PRO A 34 21.62 -11.22 -7.49
N GLN A 35 22.82 -11.47 -7.99
CA GLN A 35 23.03 -12.38 -9.13
C GLN A 35 22.86 -13.86 -8.74
N ILE A 36 23.12 -14.19 -7.47
CA ILE A 36 23.00 -15.54 -6.88
C ILE A 36 22.43 -15.43 -5.46
N GLN A 37 21.71 -16.47 -4.99
CA GLN A 37 21.17 -16.58 -3.62
C GLN A 37 20.17 -15.45 -3.24
N PRO A 38 18.98 -15.41 -3.86
CA PRO A 38 17.91 -14.51 -3.41
C PRO A 38 17.43 -14.88 -2.01
N ILE A 39 17.08 -13.88 -1.19
CA ILE A 39 16.58 -14.12 0.17
C ILE A 39 15.07 -14.27 0.19
N GLY A 40 14.57 -15.15 1.06
CA GLY A 40 13.15 -15.21 1.41
C GLY A 40 12.81 -14.06 2.36
N ILE A 41 11.78 -13.29 2.03
CA ILE A 41 11.25 -12.19 2.86
C ILE A 41 9.89 -12.53 3.48
N ASP A 42 9.24 -13.58 2.98
CA ASP A 42 7.97 -14.06 3.52
C ASP A 42 7.89 -15.59 3.42
N ASP A 43 7.35 -16.22 4.46
CA ASP A 43 6.87 -17.62 4.48
C ASP A 43 5.53 -17.66 5.21
N LEU A 44 4.50 -17.17 4.51
CA LEU A 44 3.19 -16.88 5.07
C LEU A 44 2.28 -18.09 5.05
N VAL A 45 1.58 -18.30 6.16
CA VAL A 45 0.50 -19.28 6.31
C VAL A 45 -0.79 -18.54 6.67
N TYR A 46 -1.80 -18.68 5.81
CA TYR A 46 -3.11 -18.04 5.96
C TYR A 46 -4.07 -19.00 6.64
N THR A 47 -4.75 -18.53 7.69
CA THR A 47 -5.78 -19.32 8.39
C THR A 47 -7.11 -18.58 8.32
N TYR A 48 -8.15 -19.26 7.85
CA TYR A 48 -9.51 -18.72 7.72
C TYR A 48 -10.42 -19.25 8.82
N ALA A 49 -11.46 -18.48 9.14
CA ALA A 49 -12.50 -18.95 10.04
C ALA A 49 -13.25 -20.16 9.45
N ILE A 50 -13.69 -21.06 10.33
CA ILE A 50 -14.33 -22.32 9.94
C ILE A 50 -15.58 -22.04 9.11
N ASN A 51 -15.67 -22.68 7.94
CA ASN A 51 -16.79 -22.56 6.99
C ASN A 51 -17.03 -21.15 6.44
N THR A 52 -16.01 -20.29 6.37
CA THR A 52 -16.08 -18.97 5.73
C THR A 52 -14.84 -18.70 4.87
N ASN A 53 -14.86 -17.58 4.12
CA ASN A 53 -13.69 -17.03 3.44
C ASN A 53 -13.09 -15.83 4.21
N GLN A 54 -13.41 -15.68 5.49
CA GLN A 54 -12.89 -14.61 6.33
C GLN A 54 -11.53 -15.02 6.88
N LEU A 55 -10.50 -14.22 6.57
CA LEU A 55 -9.14 -14.45 7.04
C LEU A 55 -9.09 -14.19 8.55
N GLY A 56 -8.67 -15.17 9.34
CA GLY A 56 -8.49 -15.01 10.78
C GLY A 56 -7.12 -14.44 11.13
N LYS A 57 -6.06 -14.96 10.50
CA LYS A 57 -4.67 -14.56 10.75
C LYS A 57 -3.73 -14.93 9.62
N VAL A 58 -2.56 -14.28 9.61
CA VAL A 58 -1.43 -14.63 8.76
C VAL A 58 -0.20 -14.81 9.63
N VAL A 59 0.35 -16.03 9.65
CA VAL A 59 1.60 -16.31 10.35
C VAL A 59 2.75 -16.18 9.36
N ASP A 60 3.76 -15.37 9.67
CA ASP A 60 5.02 -15.37 8.92
C ASP A 60 6.10 -16.17 9.64
N ASN A 61 6.61 -17.21 8.96
CA ASN A 61 7.70 -18.07 9.46
C ASN A 61 9.08 -17.62 8.98
N SER A 62 9.17 -16.59 8.12
CA SER A 62 10.46 -16.10 7.59
C SER A 62 11.29 -15.36 8.64
N ASN A 63 10.62 -14.71 9.60
CA ASN A 63 11.20 -13.76 10.56
C ASN A 63 11.95 -12.60 9.88
N ASN A 64 11.57 -12.24 8.65
CA ASN A 64 12.19 -11.17 7.88
C ASN A 64 11.27 -9.93 7.85
N THR A 65 11.76 -8.81 8.40
CA THR A 65 10.97 -7.59 8.51
C THR A 65 10.78 -6.83 7.21
N SER A 66 11.51 -7.21 6.14
CA SER A 66 11.37 -6.64 4.81
C SER A 66 10.07 -7.07 4.10
N GLY A 67 9.45 -8.17 4.55
CA GLY A 67 8.14 -8.65 4.11
C GLY A 67 6.99 -8.25 5.04
N PHE A 68 6.04 -9.17 5.23
CA PHE A 68 4.92 -9.05 6.14
C PHE A 68 5.38 -9.16 7.59
N ASN A 69 5.08 -8.13 8.37
CA ASN A 69 5.42 -8.11 9.78
C ASN A 69 4.24 -8.64 10.61
N ASP A 70 4.30 -9.93 10.96
CA ASP A 70 3.38 -10.60 11.87
C ASP A 70 3.68 -10.18 13.33
N PHE A 71 3.18 -9.01 13.72
CA PHE A 71 3.41 -8.43 15.04
C PHE A 71 2.55 -9.06 16.14
N ASN A 72 1.38 -9.66 15.81
CA ASN A 72 0.51 -10.32 16.76
C ASN A 72 0.61 -11.85 16.65
N LYS A 73 1.43 -12.47 17.51
CA LYS A 73 1.65 -13.93 17.49
C LYS A 73 0.57 -14.76 18.21
N THR A 74 -0.52 -14.15 18.66
CA THR A 74 -1.52 -14.80 19.52
C THR A 74 -2.96 -14.58 19.05
N GLY A 75 -3.72 -15.68 18.96
CA GLY A 75 -5.11 -15.65 18.51
C GLY A 75 -5.26 -15.21 17.06
N ASP A 76 -6.45 -14.73 16.71
CA ASP A 76 -6.75 -14.17 15.39
C ASP A 76 -6.39 -12.68 15.31
N ASP A 77 -5.92 -12.25 14.15
CA ASP A 77 -5.47 -10.88 13.86
C ASP A 77 -6.61 -10.00 13.37
N TYR A 78 -7.52 -10.59 12.60
CA TYR A 78 -8.56 -9.92 11.86
C TYR A 78 -9.93 -10.31 12.39
N THR A 79 -10.82 -9.32 12.49
CA THR A 79 -12.24 -9.55 12.80
C THR A 79 -13.10 -8.68 11.90
N TYR A 80 -14.38 -9.04 11.79
CA TYR A 80 -15.29 -8.47 10.82
C TYR A 80 -16.62 -8.09 11.47
N ASP A 81 -17.29 -7.07 10.92
CA ASP A 81 -18.69 -6.79 11.25
C ASP A 81 -19.64 -7.78 10.57
N ALA A 82 -20.95 -7.66 10.85
CA ALA A 82 -21.98 -8.52 10.28
C ALA A 82 -22.13 -8.39 8.75
N ASN A 83 -21.64 -7.31 8.15
CA ASN A 83 -21.63 -7.11 6.70
C ASN A 83 -20.34 -7.65 6.06
N GLY A 84 -19.42 -8.21 6.85
CA GLY A 84 -18.14 -8.74 6.38
C GLY A 84 -17.06 -7.68 6.19
N ASN A 85 -17.25 -6.46 6.69
CA ASN A 85 -16.21 -5.44 6.66
C ASN A 85 -15.17 -5.69 7.76
N LEU A 86 -13.88 -5.48 7.46
CA LEU A 86 -12.80 -5.61 8.44
C LEU A 86 -12.96 -4.57 9.56
N ILE A 87 -12.98 -4.97 10.84
CA ILE A 87 -13.05 -4.04 11.97
C ILE A 87 -11.80 -4.02 12.85
N THR A 88 -10.95 -5.04 12.78
CA THR A 88 -9.64 -5.04 13.46
C THR A 88 -8.54 -5.63 12.59
N ASP A 89 -7.32 -5.14 12.76
CA ASP A 89 -6.08 -5.71 12.21
C ASP A 89 -5.00 -5.52 13.29
N LYS A 90 -4.75 -6.57 14.07
CA LYS A 90 -3.80 -6.51 15.19
C LYS A 90 -2.35 -6.34 14.74
N ASN A 91 -1.99 -6.81 13.55
CA ASN A 91 -0.65 -6.61 12.98
C ASN A 91 -0.39 -5.13 12.69
N LYS A 92 -1.42 -4.35 12.34
CA LYS A 92 -1.32 -2.90 12.16
C LYS A 92 -1.76 -2.08 13.37
N ASN A 93 -1.99 -2.73 14.51
CA ASN A 93 -2.53 -2.11 15.73
C ASN A 93 -3.86 -1.36 15.50
N ILE A 94 -4.67 -1.82 14.53
CA ILE A 94 -6.01 -1.28 14.26
C ILE A 94 -6.99 -1.96 15.21
N THR A 95 -7.53 -1.18 16.14
CA THR A 95 -8.44 -1.67 17.19
C THR A 95 -9.91 -1.49 16.84
N ALA A 96 -10.23 -0.61 15.89
CA ALA A 96 -11.58 -0.45 15.37
C ALA A 96 -11.56 0.18 13.97
N ILE A 97 -12.45 -0.28 13.09
CA ILE A 97 -12.87 0.43 11.89
C ILE A 97 -14.39 0.58 11.96
N THR A 98 -14.87 1.82 11.84
CA THR A 98 -16.30 2.09 11.72
C THR A 98 -16.65 2.42 10.28
N TYR A 99 -17.86 2.09 9.87
CA TYR A 99 -18.33 2.23 8.50
C TYR A 99 -19.56 3.15 8.45
N ASN A 100 -19.75 3.83 7.33
CA ASN A 100 -20.98 4.59 7.07
C ASN A 100 -22.07 3.69 6.48
N HIS A 101 -23.25 4.24 6.20
CA HIS A 101 -24.40 3.51 5.66
C HIS A 101 -24.19 2.96 4.24
N LEU A 102 -23.09 3.31 3.55
CA LEU A 102 -22.67 2.77 2.26
C LEU A 102 -21.58 1.68 2.40
N ASN A 103 -21.31 1.20 3.62
CA ASN A 103 -20.19 0.31 3.94
C ASN A 103 -18.81 0.87 3.54
N LEU A 104 -18.64 2.20 3.55
CA LEU A 104 -17.33 2.84 3.33
C LEU A 104 -16.66 3.10 4.69
N PRO A 105 -15.34 2.84 4.86
CA PRO A 105 -14.62 3.13 6.10
C PRO A 105 -14.78 4.61 6.48
N LYS A 106 -15.32 4.89 7.66
CA LYS A 106 -15.53 6.25 8.19
C LYS A 106 -14.41 6.66 9.14
N LYS A 107 -14.00 5.76 10.04
CA LYS A 107 -12.95 6.03 11.03
C LYS A 107 -12.17 4.76 11.32
N ILE A 108 -10.84 4.87 11.24
CA ILE A 108 -9.87 3.84 11.63
C ILE A 108 -9.22 4.32 12.91
N THR A 109 -9.26 3.49 13.96
CA THR A 109 -8.63 3.75 15.25
C THR A 109 -7.43 2.84 15.42
N PHE A 110 -6.29 3.45 15.72
CA PHE A 110 -5.05 2.75 16.07
C PHE A 110 -4.86 2.80 17.58
N GLY A 111 -4.46 1.68 18.19
CA GLY A 111 -4.46 1.53 19.66
C GLY A 111 -3.83 2.70 20.42
N THR A 112 -2.59 3.08 20.09
CA THR A 112 -1.85 4.18 20.76
C THR A 112 -1.44 5.32 19.83
N THR A 113 -1.61 5.14 18.52
CA THR A 113 -1.05 6.04 17.51
C THR A 113 -2.03 7.15 17.08
N GLY A 114 -3.34 6.94 17.22
CA GLY A 114 -4.36 7.93 16.89
C GLY A 114 -5.42 7.40 15.92
N THR A 115 -5.93 8.23 15.02
CA THR A 115 -7.07 7.91 14.14
C THR A 115 -6.92 8.48 12.73
N ILE A 116 -7.55 7.81 11.77
CA ILE A 116 -7.80 8.36 10.43
C ILE A 116 -9.32 8.41 10.21
N GLU A 117 -9.85 9.58 9.85
CA GLU A 117 -11.26 9.77 9.53
C GLU A 117 -11.43 10.15 8.06
N TYR A 118 -12.52 9.66 7.45
CA TYR A 118 -12.87 9.94 6.07
C TYR A 118 -14.28 10.53 5.99
N ILE A 119 -14.40 11.61 5.21
CA ILE A 119 -15.69 12.22 4.88
C ILE A 119 -15.98 11.92 3.42
N TYR A 120 -17.23 11.54 3.15
CA TYR A 120 -17.71 11.21 1.81
C TYR A 120 -18.90 12.10 1.47
N ASN A 121 -19.08 12.39 0.19
CA ASN A 121 -20.32 12.96 -0.31
C ASN A 121 -21.41 11.87 -0.42
N ALA A 122 -22.63 12.28 -0.78
CA ALA A 122 -23.78 11.37 -0.91
C ALA A 122 -23.60 10.30 -2.02
N ALA A 123 -22.68 10.51 -2.96
CA ALA A 123 -22.35 9.53 -4.00
C ALA A 123 -21.25 8.53 -3.57
N GLY A 124 -20.78 8.60 -2.31
CA GLY A 124 -19.71 7.73 -1.80
C GLY A 124 -18.31 8.13 -2.24
N GLN A 125 -18.13 9.32 -2.82
CA GLN A 125 -16.80 9.84 -3.16
C GLN A 125 -16.16 10.45 -1.91
N LYS A 126 -14.91 10.06 -1.62
CA LYS A 126 -14.14 10.63 -0.51
C LYS A 126 -13.81 12.09 -0.81
N VAL A 127 -14.22 12.99 0.08
CA VAL A 127 -14.00 14.44 -0.04
C VAL A 127 -13.01 14.98 0.99
N GLN A 128 -12.79 14.26 2.09
CA GLN A 128 -11.79 14.66 3.10
C GLN A 128 -11.18 13.44 3.79
N LYS A 129 -9.90 13.56 4.16
CA LYS A 129 -9.17 12.68 5.08
C LYS A 129 -8.61 13.51 6.22
N ILE A 130 -8.86 13.10 7.46
CA ILE A 130 -8.32 13.74 8.66
C ILE A 130 -7.42 12.73 9.35
N VAL A 131 -6.17 13.10 9.61
CA VAL A 131 -5.22 12.27 10.38
C VAL A 131 -4.95 12.95 11.71
N THR A 132 -5.28 12.25 12.79
CA THR A 132 -4.94 12.65 14.15
C THR A 132 -3.92 11.65 14.66
N GLU A 133 -2.69 12.10 14.89
CA GLU A 133 -1.63 11.27 15.44
C GLU A 133 -1.20 11.81 16.81
N THR A 134 -0.96 10.92 17.77
CA THR A 134 -0.57 11.30 19.14
C THR A 134 0.64 12.24 19.13
N ALA A 135 0.53 13.37 19.83
CA ALA A 135 1.56 14.41 19.91
C ALA A 135 1.99 15.05 18.58
N LYS A 136 1.16 14.97 17.53
CA LYS A 136 1.36 15.69 16.27
C LYS A 136 0.17 16.59 15.91
N PRO A 137 0.38 17.65 15.13
CA PRO A 137 -0.71 18.43 14.57
C PRO A 137 -1.65 17.55 13.75
N ILE A 138 -2.95 17.88 13.78
CA ILE A 138 -3.93 17.25 12.90
C ILE A 138 -3.62 17.66 11.46
N VAL A 139 -3.56 16.67 10.56
CA VAL A 139 -3.37 16.90 9.12
C VAL A 139 -4.68 16.63 8.40
N THR A 140 -5.14 17.61 7.63
CA THR A 140 -6.35 17.46 6.80
C THR A 140 -5.96 17.41 5.34
N THR A 141 -6.56 16.49 4.59
CA THR A 141 -6.44 16.42 3.13
C THR A 141 -7.82 16.50 2.50
N ASP A 142 -8.08 17.56 1.75
CA ASP A 142 -9.32 17.77 1.01
C ASP A 142 -9.16 17.32 -0.45
N TYR A 143 -10.22 16.70 -0.98
CA TYR A 143 -10.28 16.18 -2.34
C TYR A 143 -11.38 16.90 -3.13
N LEU A 144 -11.00 17.60 -4.19
CA LEU A 144 -11.94 18.34 -5.04
C LEU A 144 -11.67 18.07 -6.52
N GLY A 145 -12.45 17.21 -7.16
CA GLY A 145 -12.30 16.93 -8.59
C GLY A 145 -10.90 16.43 -8.98
N GLY A 146 -10.22 15.70 -8.07
CA GLY A 146 -8.84 15.23 -8.25
C GLY A 146 -7.77 16.16 -7.66
N PHE A 147 -8.07 17.43 -7.42
CA PHE A 147 -7.19 18.34 -6.68
C PHE A 147 -7.05 17.85 -5.24
N GLN A 148 -5.82 17.85 -4.73
CA GLN A 148 -5.53 17.50 -3.35
C GLN A 148 -4.94 18.70 -2.62
N TYR A 149 -5.59 19.08 -1.52
CA TYR A 149 -5.15 20.15 -0.65
C TYR A 149 -4.76 19.56 0.68
N LYS A 150 -3.52 19.79 1.13
CA LYS A 150 -3.08 19.43 2.47
C LYS A 150 -3.07 20.70 3.33
N ASP A 151 -3.83 20.69 4.41
CA ASP A 151 -3.98 21.83 5.32
C ASP A 151 -4.31 23.14 4.58
N ASN A 152 -5.26 23.06 3.65
CA ASN A 152 -5.69 24.12 2.72
C ASN A 152 -4.66 24.58 1.67
N ILE A 153 -3.50 23.93 1.58
CA ILE A 153 -2.47 24.20 0.57
C ILE A 153 -2.59 23.18 -0.55
N LEU A 154 -2.76 23.65 -1.79
CA LEU A 154 -2.75 22.77 -2.97
C LEU A 154 -1.42 22.02 -3.06
N GLU A 155 -1.44 20.70 -3.08
CA GLU A 155 -0.25 19.87 -3.30
C GLU A 155 -0.10 19.47 -4.76
N PHE A 156 -1.16 18.95 -5.37
CA PHE A 156 -1.18 18.60 -6.79
C PHE A 156 -2.59 18.43 -7.35
N PHE A 157 -2.69 18.37 -8.67
CA PHE A 157 -3.91 18.02 -9.40
C PHE A 157 -3.58 17.20 -10.67
N PRO A 158 -4.48 16.30 -11.11
CA PRO A 158 -4.19 15.35 -12.18
C PRO A 158 -4.16 15.98 -13.57
N THR A 159 -3.41 15.35 -14.46
CA THR A 159 -3.46 15.51 -15.92
C THR A 159 -3.73 14.15 -16.57
N ALA A 160 -3.90 14.09 -17.90
CA ALA A 160 -4.13 12.82 -18.58
C ALA A 160 -2.94 11.85 -18.46
N GLU A 161 -1.72 12.38 -18.43
CA GLU A 161 -0.46 11.61 -18.41
C GLU A 161 0.25 11.63 -17.04
N GLY A 162 -0.37 12.21 -16.00
CA GLY A 162 0.24 12.34 -14.68
C GLY A 162 -0.43 13.39 -13.80
N TYR A 163 0.34 14.34 -13.29
CA TYR A 163 -0.17 15.41 -12.43
C TYR A 163 0.71 16.66 -12.49
N VAL A 164 0.14 17.81 -12.13
CA VAL A 164 0.88 19.02 -11.85
C VAL A 164 1.13 19.10 -10.35
N LYS A 165 2.40 19.13 -9.95
CA LYS A 165 2.83 19.33 -8.56
C LYS A 165 2.94 20.82 -8.27
N ASN A 166 2.46 21.25 -7.10
CA ASN A 166 2.67 22.58 -6.56
C ASN A 166 3.75 22.53 -5.49
N THR A 167 4.82 23.30 -5.65
CA THR A 167 5.88 23.48 -4.66
C THR A 167 5.97 24.95 -4.32
N ALA A 168 5.33 25.37 -3.22
CA ALA A 168 5.29 26.76 -2.75
C ALA A 168 4.85 27.77 -3.83
N GLY A 169 3.88 27.40 -4.66
CA GLY A 169 3.34 28.22 -5.77
C GLY A 169 4.01 27.97 -7.13
N ALA A 170 5.13 27.25 -7.17
CA ALA A 170 5.77 26.83 -8.41
C ALA A 170 5.18 25.51 -8.90
N TYR A 171 4.67 25.52 -10.14
CA TYR A 171 4.06 24.35 -10.76
C TYR A 171 5.06 23.58 -11.62
N SER A 172 5.11 22.25 -11.45
CA SER A 172 5.86 21.34 -12.32
C SER A 172 4.99 20.20 -12.82
N TYR A 173 5.16 19.84 -14.09
CA TYR A 173 4.50 18.67 -14.68
C TYR A 173 5.26 17.41 -14.32
N VAL A 174 4.57 16.47 -13.70
CA VAL A 174 5.07 15.13 -13.42
C VAL A 174 4.30 14.14 -14.27
N PHE A 175 5.03 13.31 -15.02
CA PHE A 175 4.47 12.31 -15.91
C PHE A 175 4.60 10.92 -15.29
N GLN A 176 3.64 10.05 -15.60
CA GLN A 176 3.60 8.68 -15.11
C GLN A 176 3.43 7.71 -16.27
N TYR A 177 4.37 6.77 -16.39
CA TYR A 177 4.20 5.59 -17.22
C TYR A 177 3.56 4.48 -16.39
N LYS A 178 2.45 3.91 -16.89
CA LYS A 178 1.67 2.89 -16.18
C LYS A 178 1.70 1.56 -16.93
N ASP A 179 1.61 0.47 -16.19
CA ASP A 179 1.39 -0.85 -16.78
C ASP A 179 -0.08 -1.05 -17.23
N HIS A 180 -0.37 -2.21 -17.81
CA HIS A 180 -1.69 -2.57 -18.34
C HIS A 180 -2.79 -2.67 -17.26
N LEU A 181 -2.45 -2.74 -15.98
CA LEU A 181 -3.38 -2.73 -14.85
C LEU A 181 -3.51 -1.34 -14.21
N GLY A 182 -2.75 -0.35 -14.70
CA GLY A 182 -2.76 1.01 -14.22
C GLY A 182 -1.79 1.31 -13.08
N ASN A 183 -0.91 0.37 -12.70
CA ASN A 183 0.12 0.65 -11.70
C ASN A 183 1.18 1.59 -12.29
N VAL A 184 1.59 2.59 -11.53
CA VAL A 184 2.66 3.52 -11.95
C VAL A 184 3.99 2.78 -11.90
N ARG A 185 4.66 2.64 -13.04
CA ARG A 185 5.98 1.99 -13.19
C ARG A 185 7.13 2.98 -13.15
N VAL A 186 6.95 4.14 -13.78
CA VAL A 186 7.97 5.20 -13.80
C VAL A 186 7.27 6.53 -13.59
N THR A 187 7.81 7.33 -12.68
CA THR A 187 7.44 8.74 -12.48
C THR A 187 8.63 9.58 -12.91
N TYR A 188 8.41 10.58 -13.76
CA TYR A 188 9.50 11.41 -14.28
C TYR A 188 9.04 12.86 -14.52
N SER A 189 9.99 13.79 -14.48
CA SER A 189 9.75 15.23 -14.66
C SER A 189 10.94 15.87 -15.39
N LYS A 190 10.80 17.14 -15.75
CA LYS A 190 11.97 17.98 -16.03
C LYS A 190 12.41 18.68 -14.73
N ASN A 191 13.71 18.74 -14.50
CA ASN A 191 14.29 19.54 -13.43
C ASN A 191 14.34 21.04 -13.81
N ALA A 192 14.89 21.87 -12.92
CA ALA A 192 15.00 23.31 -13.13
C ALA A 192 15.84 23.70 -14.37
N GLN A 193 16.72 22.83 -14.84
CA GLN A 193 17.54 23.01 -16.05
C GLN A 193 16.87 22.42 -17.31
N ASN A 194 15.58 22.04 -17.23
CA ASN A 194 14.82 21.40 -18.30
C ASN A 194 15.36 20.02 -18.74
N VAL A 195 16.17 19.38 -17.91
CA VAL A 195 16.67 18.02 -18.15
C VAL A 195 15.67 17.01 -17.62
N LEU A 196 15.38 15.98 -18.41
CA LEU A 196 14.50 14.88 -18.03
C LEU A 196 15.14 14.06 -16.90
N GLU A 197 14.41 13.84 -15.82
CA GLU A 197 14.83 13.04 -14.67
C GLU A 197 13.76 12.03 -14.28
N ILE A 198 14.20 10.83 -13.91
CA ILE A 198 13.35 9.82 -13.27
C ILE A 198 13.26 10.19 -11.79
N ILE A 199 12.04 10.43 -11.32
CA ILE A 199 11.75 10.69 -9.90
C ILE A 199 11.62 9.37 -9.16
N GLU A 200 10.96 8.38 -9.76
CA GLU A 200 10.71 7.10 -9.13
C GLU A 200 10.59 6.00 -10.19
N GLU A 201 11.15 4.82 -9.90
CA GLU A 201 10.84 3.58 -10.60
C GLU A 201 10.23 2.57 -9.63
N ASN A 202 9.13 1.95 -10.04
CA ASN A 202 8.25 1.15 -9.22
C ASN A 202 8.01 -0.22 -9.84
N ASN A 203 8.50 -1.25 -9.15
CA ASN A 203 8.23 -2.64 -9.47
C ASN A 203 7.37 -3.26 -8.38
N TYR A 204 6.50 -4.19 -8.75
CA TYR A 204 5.48 -4.75 -7.86
C TYR A 204 5.40 -6.25 -8.04
N TYR A 205 5.20 -6.95 -6.92
CA TYR A 205 4.75 -8.32 -6.93
C TYR A 205 3.32 -8.40 -7.48
N PRO A 206 2.88 -9.56 -8.01
CA PRO A 206 1.51 -9.81 -8.47
C PRO A 206 0.39 -9.28 -7.56
N PHE A 207 0.57 -9.33 -6.24
CA PHE A 207 -0.42 -8.86 -5.26
C PHE A 207 -0.17 -7.42 -4.74
N GLY A 208 0.65 -6.65 -5.45
CA GLY A 208 0.77 -5.20 -5.27
C GLY A 208 1.79 -4.72 -4.24
N LEU A 209 2.49 -5.61 -3.54
CA LEU A 209 3.63 -5.20 -2.71
C LEU A 209 4.72 -4.61 -3.62
N LYS A 210 5.21 -3.40 -3.30
CA LYS A 210 6.31 -2.77 -4.05
C LYS A 210 7.63 -3.47 -3.73
N HIS A 211 8.43 -3.75 -4.75
CA HIS A 211 9.78 -4.25 -4.60
C HIS A 211 10.68 -3.19 -3.94
N LYS A 212 11.69 -3.64 -3.19
CA LYS A 212 12.75 -2.83 -2.59
C LYS A 212 14.10 -3.43 -2.95
N GLY A 213 15.20 -2.70 -2.78
CA GLY A 213 16.55 -3.23 -2.98
C GLY A 213 17.17 -2.98 -4.34
N TYR A 214 16.51 -2.17 -5.19
CA TYR A 214 17.05 -1.69 -6.46
C TYR A 214 16.27 -0.45 -6.92
N ASN A 215 16.85 0.30 -7.87
CA ASN A 215 16.31 1.54 -8.41
C ASN A 215 15.95 2.59 -7.36
N GLU A 216 16.72 2.62 -6.26
CA GLU A 216 16.66 3.71 -5.30
C GLU A 216 17.34 4.94 -5.92
N TYR A 217 16.58 5.66 -6.74
CA TYR A 217 16.98 6.97 -7.19
C TYR A 217 16.93 7.92 -5.99
N VAL A 218 18.09 8.42 -5.59
CA VAL A 218 18.17 9.56 -4.68
C VAL A 218 17.91 10.80 -5.52
N ALA A 219 16.66 11.28 -5.51
CA ALA A 219 16.35 12.63 -5.99
C ALA A 219 16.70 13.66 -4.90
#